data_AF-A0A0M0ELN5-F1
#
_entry.id   AF-A0A0M0ELN5-F1
#
_cell.length_a   1.000
_cell.length_b   1.000
_cell.length_c   1.000
_cell.angle_alpha   90.00
_cell.angle_beta   90.00
_cell.angle_gamma   90.00
#
_symmetry.space_group_name_H-M   'P 1'
#
loop_
_entity.id
_entity.type
_entity.pdbx_description
1 polymer ?
#
loop_
_entity_poly.entity_id
_entity_poly.type
_entity_poly.pdbx_seq_one_letter_code
_entity_poly.pdbx_strand_id
1 'polypeptide(L)'
;MELSALIYFVSLVEHKSTHDAATALNVSQSTISHAVSTLEHSMAAPLIARGQHRRNHTGMATAYGQNLYRSSVMLLHWCNDLLLSRTSQVPRFRLNLYSSRRVALPGLPDETLRRILDSGLSLRMIAQFLTVCEAGSIMGAARKLLLTQPTVTRQIRKLENIVGKSLLVRSACGVQPTASARQLIQGCQSIDRMYRQIMKDENVSYFLQIRALHLAAMMPSSPDSSLTILLATLVSYWREKRFSPPLTISTTAAPNIITGLINADFDAGLCDLVDLPADFQSINVETQQLHLVLPRNSQESPAMSFPLIMERHVLAVPGFGTGLRRLTDMFMENEGIIPAGMVETQSLSLLLRLVMDGTCCALLPAGSFNPAMVRALPLPKRYRMTTRLVWKTSRADSVGIERLKDSIMDIQSRRTRGNSTTIRPPHVSAA
;
A
#
# COMPACT_ATOMS: atom_id res chain seq x y z
N MET A 1 -3.46 -4.70 -10.10
CA MET A 1 -3.79 -6.07 -10.53
C MET A 1 -2.69 -6.57 -11.45
N GLU A 2 -2.17 -7.78 -11.25
CA GLU A 2 -1.16 -8.42 -12.12
C GLU A 2 -1.76 -9.53 -12.98
N LEU A 3 -1.17 -9.79 -14.14
CA LEU A 3 -1.63 -10.83 -15.07
C LEU A 3 -1.42 -12.23 -14.48
N SER A 4 -0.32 -12.42 -13.75
CA SER A 4 -0.02 -13.62 -12.96
C SER A 4 -1.14 -13.96 -11.98
N ALA A 5 -1.64 -12.96 -11.25
CA ALA A 5 -2.71 -13.15 -10.29
C ALA A 5 -4.01 -13.63 -10.96
N LEU A 6 -4.35 -13.08 -12.14
CA LEU A 6 -5.51 -13.54 -12.91
C LEU A 6 -5.36 -15.00 -13.37
N ILE A 7 -4.16 -15.39 -13.80
CA ILE A 7 -3.85 -16.78 -14.18
C ILE A 7 -4.04 -17.72 -12.99
N TYR A 8 -3.54 -17.34 -11.82
CA TYR A 8 -3.66 -18.14 -10.60
C TYR A 8 -5.11 -18.25 -10.13
N PHE A 9 -5.87 -17.16 -10.22
CA PHE A 9 -7.30 -17.18 -9.93
C PHE A 9 -8.08 -18.08 -10.89
N VAL A 10 -7.86 -17.93 -12.19
CA VAL A 10 -8.52 -18.75 -13.22
C VAL A 10 -8.20 -20.24 -13.03
N SER A 11 -6.93 -20.58 -12.77
CA SER A 11 -6.53 -21.95 -12.47
C SER A 11 -7.20 -22.48 -11.20
N LEU A 12 -7.29 -21.69 -10.14
CA LEU A 12 -7.98 -22.09 -8.92
C LEU A 12 -9.47 -22.42 -9.15
N VAL A 13 -10.17 -21.62 -9.96
CA VAL A 13 -11.60 -21.82 -10.27
C VAL A 13 -11.82 -23.11 -11.06
N GLU A 14 -10.94 -23.42 -12.02
CA GLU A 14 -11.03 -24.63 -12.84
C GLU A 14 -10.80 -25.90 -12.02
N HIS A 15 -9.72 -25.92 -11.26
CA HIS A 15 -9.30 -27.11 -10.52
C HIS A 15 -10.10 -27.32 -9.24
N LYS A 16 -10.84 -26.29 -8.79
CA LYS A 16 -11.63 -26.29 -7.55
C LYS A 16 -10.81 -26.62 -6.29
N SER A 17 -9.48 -26.61 -6.41
CA SER A 17 -8.50 -27.09 -5.44
C SER A 17 -7.22 -26.28 -5.59
N THR A 18 -6.75 -25.70 -4.49
CA THR A 18 -5.47 -24.96 -4.46
C THR A 18 -4.29 -25.87 -4.73
N HIS A 19 -4.37 -27.14 -4.33
CA HIS A 19 -3.33 -28.14 -4.58
C HIS A 19 -3.21 -28.43 -6.08
N ASP A 20 -4.32 -28.74 -6.73
CA ASP A 20 -4.31 -29.14 -8.14
C ASP A 20 -3.94 -27.97 -9.07
N ALA A 21 -4.43 -26.76 -8.76
CA ALA A 21 -4.04 -25.53 -9.46
C ALA A 21 -2.53 -25.25 -9.31
N ALA A 22 -1.97 -25.45 -8.11
CA ALA A 22 -0.55 -25.26 -7.84
C ALA A 22 0.32 -26.26 -8.62
N THR A 23 -0.11 -27.52 -8.66
CA THR A 23 0.54 -28.59 -9.43
C THR A 23 0.52 -28.30 -10.92
N ALA A 24 -0.63 -27.87 -11.47
CA ALA A 24 -0.77 -27.55 -12.90
C ALA A 24 0.18 -26.40 -13.33
N LEU A 25 0.28 -25.36 -12.51
CA LEU A 25 1.09 -24.18 -12.77
C LEU A 25 2.55 -24.32 -12.32
N ASN A 26 2.92 -25.42 -11.66
CA ASN A 26 4.24 -25.65 -11.07
C ASN A 26 4.67 -24.51 -10.11
N VAL A 27 3.75 -24.11 -9.22
CA VAL A 27 3.97 -23.08 -8.18
C VAL A 27 3.57 -23.62 -6.80
N SER A 28 3.86 -22.89 -5.72
CA SER A 28 3.38 -23.28 -4.39
C SER A 28 1.89 -22.93 -4.20
N GLN A 29 1.21 -23.68 -3.32
CA GLN A 29 -0.18 -23.37 -2.94
C GLN A 29 -0.31 -22.00 -2.25
N SER A 30 0.75 -21.56 -1.54
CA SER A 30 0.79 -20.24 -0.89
C SER A 30 0.83 -19.11 -1.91
N THR A 31 1.51 -19.29 -3.06
CA THR A 31 1.53 -18.32 -4.15
C THR A 31 0.13 -18.09 -4.73
N ILE A 32 -0.61 -19.17 -4.98
CA ILE A 32 -2.01 -19.06 -5.47
C ILE A 32 -2.88 -18.37 -4.44
N SER A 33 -2.81 -18.82 -3.18
CA SER A 33 -3.63 -18.26 -2.10
C SER A 33 -3.36 -16.77 -1.88
N HIS A 34 -2.09 -16.35 -1.89
CA HIS A 34 -1.70 -14.95 -1.76
C HIS A 34 -2.22 -14.10 -2.93
N ALA A 35 -2.07 -14.59 -4.16
CA ALA A 35 -2.50 -13.84 -5.34
C ALA A 35 -4.01 -13.69 -5.43
N VAL A 36 -4.77 -14.75 -5.10
CA VAL A 36 -6.23 -14.67 -5.03
C VAL A 36 -6.67 -13.73 -3.92
N SER A 37 -6.03 -13.79 -2.74
CA SER A 37 -6.29 -12.83 -1.66
C SER A 37 -5.99 -11.39 -2.08
N THR A 38 -4.93 -11.16 -2.86
CA THR A 38 -4.58 -9.83 -3.38
C THR A 38 -5.61 -9.34 -4.39
N LEU A 39 -6.14 -10.24 -5.24
CA LEU A 39 -7.23 -9.92 -6.16
C LEU A 39 -8.52 -9.56 -5.43
N GLU A 40 -8.93 -10.37 -4.45
CA GLU A 40 -10.09 -10.11 -3.60
C GLU A 40 -9.95 -8.75 -2.90
N HIS A 41 -8.75 -8.44 -2.39
CA HIS A 41 -8.44 -7.14 -1.77
C HIS A 41 -8.57 -5.99 -2.76
N SER A 42 -7.97 -6.13 -3.95
CA SER A 42 -7.98 -5.09 -4.98
C SER A 42 -9.38 -4.83 -5.58
N MET A 43 -10.20 -5.87 -5.69
CA MET A 43 -11.55 -5.80 -6.27
C MET A 43 -12.63 -5.51 -5.23
N ALA A 44 -12.28 -5.53 -3.94
CA ALA A 44 -13.21 -5.35 -2.84
C ALA A 44 -14.41 -6.32 -2.92
N ALA A 45 -14.20 -7.54 -3.39
CA ALA A 45 -15.25 -8.54 -3.55
C ALA A 45 -14.67 -9.96 -3.31
N PRO A 46 -15.42 -10.88 -2.68
CA PRO A 46 -14.98 -12.25 -2.53
C PRO A 46 -15.09 -12.90 -3.91
N LEU A 47 -14.01 -13.49 -4.38
CA LEU A 47 -13.97 -14.13 -5.69
C LEU A 47 -14.16 -15.64 -5.55
N ILE A 48 -13.75 -16.21 -4.41
CA ILE A 48 -13.89 -17.63 -4.09
C ILE A 48 -14.74 -17.82 -2.84
N ALA A 49 -15.69 -18.76 -2.89
CA ALA A 49 -16.50 -19.16 -1.75
C ALA A 49 -15.63 -19.92 -0.73
N ARG A 50 -15.68 -19.51 0.54
CA ARG A 50 -14.92 -20.16 1.62
C ARG A 50 -15.81 -21.14 2.38
N GLY A 51 -15.42 -22.41 2.45
CA GLY A 51 -16.06 -23.41 3.33
C GLY A 51 -15.80 -23.11 4.82
N GLN A 52 -16.53 -23.78 5.71
CA GLN A 52 -16.52 -23.52 7.18
C GLN A 52 -15.12 -23.57 7.85
N HIS A 53 -14.10 -24.12 7.18
CA HIS A 53 -12.71 -24.01 7.62
C HIS A 53 -11.92 -23.00 6.77
N ARG A 54 -11.58 -21.85 7.37
CA ARG A 54 -10.84 -20.70 6.81
C ARG A 54 -9.52 -21.01 6.06
N ARG A 55 -9.01 -22.25 6.09
CA ARG A 55 -7.73 -22.63 5.47
C ARG A 55 -7.86 -23.36 4.13
N ASN A 56 -9.04 -23.88 3.78
CA ASN A 56 -9.24 -24.56 2.49
C ASN A 56 -10.16 -23.72 1.59
N HIS A 57 -9.55 -23.01 0.64
CA HIS A 57 -10.30 -22.39 -0.45
C HIS A 57 -10.82 -23.51 -1.36
N THR A 58 -12.10 -23.87 -1.21
CA THR A 58 -12.81 -24.60 -2.24
C THR A 58 -12.86 -23.68 -3.46
N GLY A 59 -12.28 -24.04 -4.60
CA GLY A 59 -12.22 -23.15 -5.79
C GLY A 59 -13.57 -22.89 -6.46
N MET A 60 -14.67 -22.92 -5.69
CA MET A 60 -15.99 -22.50 -6.13
C MET A 60 -16.02 -20.98 -6.21
N ALA A 61 -16.19 -20.44 -7.41
CA ALA A 61 -16.29 -19.00 -7.61
C ALA A 61 -17.61 -18.44 -7.06
N THR A 62 -17.57 -17.24 -6.49
CA THR A 62 -18.80 -16.46 -6.18
C THR A 62 -19.40 -15.90 -7.48
N ALA A 63 -20.55 -15.21 -7.42
CA ALA A 63 -21.09 -14.50 -8.59
C ALA A 63 -20.08 -13.48 -9.18
N TYR A 64 -19.38 -12.74 -8.30
CA TYR A 64 -18.30 -11.82 -8.70
C TYR A 64 -17.09 -12.57 -9.27
N GLY A 65 -16.71 -13.68 -8.63
CA GLY A 65 -15.68 -14.58 -9.11
C GLY A 65 -15.98 -15.14 -10.49
N GLN A 66 -17.23 -15.54 -10.76
CA GLN A 66 -17.64 -16.08 -12.05
C GLN A 66 -17.56 -15.04 -13.17
N ASN A 67 -17.91 -13.79 -12.86
CA ASN A 67 -17.79 -12.66 -13.78
C ASN A 67 -16.33 -12.30 -14.05
N LEU A 68 -15.49 -12.27 -13.01
CA LEU A 68 -14.04 -12.10 -13.15
C LEU A 68 -13.43 -13.23 -13.97
N TYR A 69 -13.81 -14.47 -13.70
CA TYR A 69 -13.32 -15.65 -14.39
C TYR A 69 -13.61 -15.55 -15.90
N ARG A 70 -14.86 -15.27 -16.31
CA ARG A 70 -15.22 -15.09 -17.72
C ARG A 70 -14.39 -14.02 -18.42
N SER A 71 -14.22 -12.87 -17.77
CA SER A 71 -13.47 -11.74 -18.33
C SER A 71 -11.96 -11.99 -18.37
N SER A 72 -11.44 -12.70 -17.36
CA SER A 72 -10.03 -13.09 -17.27
C SER A 72 -9.68 -14.12 -18.35
N VAL A 73 -10.56 -15.11 -18.57
CA VAL A 73 -10.41 -16.09 -19.65
C VAL A 73 -10.35 -15.39 -21.00
N MET A 74 -11.26 -14.44 -21.28
CA MET A 74 -11.23 -13.65 -22.52
C MET A 74 -9.92 -12.86 -22.68
N LEU A 75 -9.47 -12.18 -21.62
CA LEU A 75 -8.23 -11.41 -21.65
C LEU A 75 -7.01 -12.31 -21.92
N LEU A 76 -6.93 -13.47 -21.26
CA LEU A 76 -5.83 -14.42 -21.43
C LEU A 76 -5.81 -15.03 -22.84
N HIS A 77 -6.99 -15.26 -23.43
CA HIS A 77 -7.11 -15.71 -24.83
C HIS A 77 -6.48 -14.72 -25.79
N TRP A 78 -6.79 -13.43 -25.66
CA TRP A 78 -6.21 -12.45 -26.56
C TRP A 78 -4.74 -12.16 -26.27
N CYS A 79 -4.30 -12.26 -25.01
CA CYS A 79 -2.88 -12.21 -24.70
C CYS A 79 -2.14 -13.35 -25.42
N ASN A 80 -2.73 -14.54 -25.48
CA ASN A 80 -2.19 -15.66 -26.25
C ASN A 80 -2.22 -15.39 -27.77
N ASP A 81 -3.32 -14.90 -28.32
CA ASP A 81 -3.42 -14.59 -29.76
C ASP A 81 -2.39 -13.54 -30.20
N LEU A 82 -2.13 -12.55 -29.34
CA LEU A 82 -1.06 -11.56 -29.54
C LEU A 82 0.32 -12.24 -29.61
N LEU A 83 0.59 -13.17 -28.70
CA LEU A 83 1.87 -13.90 -28.60
C LEU A 83 2.06 -14.98 -29.68
N LEU A 84 0.97 -15.58 -30.20
CA LEU A 84 0.99 -16.67 -31.20
C LEU A 84 1.48 -16.25 -32.58
N SER A 85 1.70 -14.96 -32.80
CA SER A 85 2.11 -14.46 -34.09
C SER A 85 3.62 -14.50 -34.39
N ARG A 86 4.38 -15.21 -33.54
CA ARG A 86 5.67 -15.79 -33.94
C ARG A 86 5.42 -16.89 -34.98
N THR A 87 5.44 -16.55 -36.26
CA THR A 87 5.83 -17.51 -37.29
C THR A 87 7.26 -17.95 -37.02
N SER A 88 7.44 -19.12 -36.42
CA SER A 88 8.53 -20.08 -36.68
C SER A 88 8.43 -21.27 -35.73
N GLN A 89 8.21 -22.46 -36.31
CA GLN A 89 8.49 -23.81 -35.82
C GLN A 89 8.67 -23.98 -34.31
N VAL A 90 7.64 -24.53 -33.65
CA VAL A 90 7.77 -25.09 -32.30
C VAL A 90 8.54 -26.42 -32.39
N PRO A 91 9.63 -26.63 -31.64
CA PRO A 91 10.29 -27.93 -31.58
C PRO A 91 9.37 -28.96 -30.93
N ARG A 92 9.21 -30.12 -31.57
CA ARG A 92 8.51 -31.28 -30.98
C ARG A 92 9.35 -31.83 -29.82
N PHE A 93 9.05 -31.40 -28.59
CA PHE A 93 9.44 -32.15 -27.40
C PHE A 93 8.36 -33.18 -27.08
N ARG A 94 8.71 -34.47 -27.18
CA ARG A 94 7.92 -35.57 -26.60
C ARG A 94 8.22 -35.64 -25.11
N LEU A 95 7.22 -35.46 -24.26
CA LEU A 95 7.27 -35.87 -22.86
C LEU A 95 6.04 -36.70 -22.52
N ASN A 96 6.31 -37.76 -21.77
CA ASN A 96 5.55 -38.99 -21.64
C ASN A 96 4.40 -38.84 -20.64
N LEU A 97 3.29 -39.53 -20.92
CA LEU A 97 1.99 -39.40 -20.27
C LEU A 97 1.90 -40.23 -18.98
N TYR A 98 1.60 -39.58 -17.85
CA TYR A 98 0.83 -40.20 -16.76
C TYR A 98 -0.19 -39.20 -16.19
N SER A 99 -1.35 -39.13 -16.85
CA SER A 99 -2.70 -39.11 -16.26
C SER A 99 -3.70 -38.64 -17.33
N SER A 100 -4.74 -39.44 -17.55
CA SER A 100 -5.65 -39.34 -18.70
C SER A 100 -6.75 -38.28 -18.54
N ARG A 101 -6.51 -37.17 -17.85
CA ARG A 101 -7.46 -36.04 -17.79
C ARG A 101 -6.83 -34.79 -18.39
N ARG A 102 -7.21 -34.51 -19.64
CA ARG A 102 -6.91 -33.27 -20.35
C ARG A 102 -7.51 -32.09 -19.57
N VAL A 103 -6.64 -31.17 -19.15
CA VAL A 103 -7.04 -29.84 -18.67
C VAL A 103 -7.45 -29.02 -19.88
N ALA A 104 -8.67 -28.50 -19.85
CA ALA A 104 -9.16 -27.54 -20.81
C ALA A 104 -9.77 -26.38 -20.02
N LEU A 105 -9.02 -25.27 -19.87
CA LEU A 105 -9.68 -23.97 -19.98
C LEU A 105 -10.45 -23.97 -21.29
N PRO A 106 -11.61 -23.32 -21.44
CA PRO A 106 -12.29 -23.26 -22.74
C PRO A 106 -11.34 -22.67 -23.80
N GLY A 107 -10.56 -23.48 -24.52
CA GLY A 107 -9.60 -23.11 -25.57
C GLY A 107 -8.16 -22.69 -25.20
N LEU A 108 -7.65 -22.78 -23.95
CA LEU A 108 -6.23 -22.42 -23.64
C LEU A 108 -5.48 -23.58 -22.94
N PRO A 109 -4.47 -24.20 -23.58
CA PRO A 109 -3.62 -25.22 -22.93
C PRO A 109 -2.64 -24.62 -21.91
N ASP A 110 -2.15 -25.42 -20.96
CA ASP A 110 -1.21 -24.98 -19.90
C ASP A 110 0.08 -24.34 -20.44
N GLU A 111 0.55 -24.81 -21.61
CA GLU A 111 1.70 -24.25 -22.32
C GLU A 111 1.49 -22.77 -22.68
N THR A 112 0.25 -22.39 -23.00
CA THR A 112 -0.13 -21.02 -23.29
C THR A 112 -0.04 -20.12 -22.06
N LEU A 113 -0.49 -20.61 -20.90
CA LEU A 113 -0.40 -19.84 -19.65
C LEU A 113 1.06 -19.60 -19.24
N ARG A 114 1.91 -20.62 -19.38
CA ARG A 114 3.35 -20.50 -19.15
C ARG A 114 3.97 -19.46 -20.09
N ARG A 115 3.63 -19.50 -21.37
CA ARG A 115 4.08 -18.51 -22.36
C ARG A 115 3.70 -17.08 -21.97
N ILE A 116 2.50 -16.86 -21.45
CA ILE A 116 2.07 -15.55 -20.97
C ILE A 116 2.90 -15.11 -19.76
N LEU A 117 3.10 -16.00 -18.77
CA LEU A 117 3.93 -15.72 -17.59
C LEU A 117 5.38 -15.39 -17.95
N ASP A 118 5.97 -16.13 -18.89
CA ASP A 118 7.37 -15.97 -19.29
C ASP A 118 7.61 -14.78 -20.23
N SER A 119 6.55 -14.26 -20.88
CA SER A 119 6.65 -13.15 -21.83
C SER A 119 7.03 -11.81 -21.20
N GLY A 120 6.90 -11.67 -19.87
CA GLY A 120 7.06 -10.38 -19.17
C GLY A 120 5.94 -9.37 -19.47
N LEU A 121 4.83 -9.82 -20.08
CA LEU A 121 3.64 -9.01 -20.32
C LEU A 121 2.97 -8.64 -18.98
N SER A 122 2.60 -7.38 -18.81
CA SER A 122 1.94 -6.91 -17.58
C SER A 122 0.71 -6.05 -17.86
N LEU A 123 -0.25 -6.09 -16.93
CA LEU A 123 -1.46 -5.26 -16.98
C LEU A 123 -1.14 -3.76 -16.99
N ARG A 124 -0.02 -3.34 -16.40
CA ARG A 124 0.45 -1.95 -16.45
C ARG A 124 0.82 -1.51 -17.86
N MET A 125 1.51 -2.37 -18.62
CA MET A 125 1.88 -2.09 -20.01
C MET A 125 0.63 -2.02 -20.90
N ILE A 126 -0.33 -2.92 -20.67
CA ILE A 126 -1.63 -2.91 -21.35
C ILE A 126 -2.39 -1.60 -21.02
N ALA A 127 -2.48 -1.21 -19.75
CA ALA A 127 -3.16 0.01 -19.33
C ALA A 127 -2.57 1.27 -19.97
N GLN A 128 -1.23 1.40 -20.01
CA GLN A 128 -0.56 2.52 -20.67
C GLN A 128 -0.84 2.56 -22.17
N PHE A 129 -0.87 1.39 -22.83
CA PHE A 129 -1.27 1.27 -24.23
C PHE A 129 -2.71 1.74 -24.47
N LEU A 130 -3.66 1.36 -23.60
CA LEU A 130 -5.05 1.83 -23.68
C LEU A 130 -5.14 3.35 -23.54
N THR A 131 -4.39 3.95 -22.60
CA THR A 131 -4.35 5.41 -22.43
C THR A 131 -3.82 6.12 -23.69
N VAL A 132 -2.86 5.52 -24.41
CA VAL A 132 -2.40 6.03 -25.71
C VAL A 132 -3.49 5.97 -26.76
N CYS A 133 -4.24 4.88 -26.83
CA CYS A 133 -5.37 4.74 -27.76
C CYS A 133 -6.48 5.75 -27.46
N GLU A 134 -6.85 5.93 -26.19
CA GLU A 134 -7.87 6.89 -25.76
C GLU A 134 -7.47 8.35 -25.99
N ALA A 135 -6.19 8.68 -25.82
CA ALA A 135 -5.70 10.04 -26.04
C ALA A 135 -5.49 10.39 -27.52
N GLY A 136 -5.51 9.40 -28.42
CA GLY A 136 -5.23 9.56 -29.85
C GLY A 136 -3.81 10.08 -30.16
N SER A 137 -2.96 10.24 -29.15
CA SER A 137 -1.61 10.81 -29.28
C SER A 137 -0.72 10.39 -28.12
N ILE A 138 0.57 10.16 -28.40
CA ILE A 138 1.56 9.80 -27.37
C ILE A 138 1.75 10.95 -26.37
N MET A 139 1.76 12.19 -26.85
CA MET A 139 1.90 13.38 -26.00
C MET A 139 0.68 13.56 -25.07
N GLY A 140 -0.54 13.36 -25.58
CA GLY A 140 -1.75 13.42 -24.76
C GLY A 140 -1.76 12.34 -23.67
N ALA A 141 -1.31 11.13 -24.00
CA ALA A 141 -1.18 10.05 -23.03
C ALA A 141 -0.09 10.31 -21.98
N ALA A 142 1.04 10.87 -22.38
CA ALA A 142 2.11 11.28 -21.48
C ALA A 142 1.62 12.27 -20.42
N ARG A 143 0.82 13.27 -20.85
CA ARG A 143 0.18 14.22 -19.92
C ARG A 143 -0.80 13.53 -18.96
N LYS A 144 -1.67 12.65 -19.48
CA LYS A 144 -2.65 11.90 -18.65
C LYS A 144 -1.98 10.97 -17.63
N LEU A 145 -0.85 10.37 -18.00
CA LEU A 145 -0.12 9.43 -17.15
C LEU A 145 0.89 10.10 -16.22
N LEU A 146 1.06 11.43 -16.30
CA LEU A 146 2.11 12.19 -15.61
C LEU A 146 3.52 11.64 -15.90
N LEU A 147 3.77 11.26 -17.16
CA LEU A 147 5.05 10.73 -17.64
C LEU A 147 5.59 11.59 -18.77
N THR A 148 6.89 11.47 -19.05
CA THR A 148 7.48 12.10 -20.24
C THR A 148 7.12 11.33 -21.51
N GLN A 149 6.97 12.03 -22.64
CA GLN A 149 6.69 11.40 -23.94
C GLN A 149 7.72 10.31 -24.33
N PRO A 150 9.05 10.47 -24.08
CA PRO A 150 10.02 9.40 -24.32
C PRO A 150 9.74 8.15 -23.47
N THR A 151 9.30 8.32 -22.23
CA THR A 151 8.96 7.22 -21.32
C THR A 151 7.79 6.41 -21.86
N VAL A 152 6.71 7.08 -22.26
CA VAL A 152 5.53 6.42 -22.86
C VAL A 152 5.92 5.73 -24.17
N THR A 153 6.70 6.38 -25.03
CA THR A 153 7.17 5.78 -26.29
C THR A 153 7.99 4.51 -26.06
N ARG A 154 8.89 4.52 -25.07
CA ARG A 154 9.71 3.37 -24.70
C ARG A 154 8.87 2.22 -24.15
N GLN A 155 7.87 2.52 -23.31
CA GLN A 155 6.95 1.52 -22.75
C GLN A 155 6.13 0.83 -23.86
N ILE A 156 5.59 1.61 -24.82
CA ILE A 156 4.84 1.07 -25.97
C ILE A 156 5.74 0.18 -26.83
N ARG A 157 6.95 0.64 -27.17
CA ARG A 157 7.90 -0.18 -27.93
C ARG A 157 8.25 -1.48 -27.20
N LYS A 158 8.40 -1.43 -25.88
CA LYS A 158 8.64 -2.63 -25.07
C LYS A 158 7.46 -3.60 -25.19
N LEU A 159 6.23 -3.10 -25.15
CA LEU A 159 5.03 -3.92 -25.34
C LEU A 159 4.97 -4.53 -26.75
N GLU A 160 5.19 -3.73 -27.80
CA GLU A 160 5.23 -4.19 -29.20
C GLU A 160 6.32 -5.25 -29.41
N ASN A 161 7.48 -5.10 -28.75
CA ASN A 161 8.56 -6.08 -28.80
C ASN A 161 8.19 -7.41 -28.11
N ILE A 162 7.52 -7.36 -26.97
CA ILE A 162 7.02 -8.57 -26.28
C ILE A 162 6.00 -9.30 -27.15
N VAL A 163 5.08 -8.54 -27.77
CA VAL A 163 4.05 -9.08 -28.66
C VAL A 163 4.61 -9.54 -30.01
N GLY A 164 5.71 -8.94 -30.46
CA GLY A 164 6.32 -9.20 -31.77
C GLY A 164 5.63 -8.51 -32.94
N LYS A 165 4.75 -7.53 -32.68
CA LYS A 165 3.97 -6.79 -33.70
C LYS A 165 3.74 -5.34 -33.30
N SER A 166 3.56 -4.49 -34.31
CA SER A 166 3.07 -3.12 -34.10
C SER A 166 1.63 -3.14 -33.59
N LEU A 167 1.38 -2.40 -32.52
CA LEU A 167 0.05 -2.25 -31.91
C LEU A 167 -0.60 -0.92 -32.31
N LEU A 168 0.19 0.01 -32.84
CA LEU A 168 -0.25 1.36 -33.18
C LEU A 168 0.12 1.74 -34.62
N VAL A 169 -0.85 2.27 -35.36
CA VAL A 169 -0.64 2.98 -36.62
C VAL A 169 -0.45 4.46 -36.32
N ARG A 170 0.68 5.03 -36.73
CA ARG A 170 0.98 6.45 -36.59
C ARG A 170 0.64 7.17 -37.89
N SER A 171 -0.07 8.30 -37.81
CA SER A 171 -0.39 9.16 -38.95
C SER A 171 -0.23 10.64 -38.58
N ALA A 172 -0.38 11.53 -39.56
CA ALA A 172 -0.36 12.97 -39.33
C ALA A 172 -1.46 13.44 -38.35
N CYS A 173 -2.56 12.69 -38.23
CA CYS A 173 -3.66 12.98 -37.32
C CYS A 173 -3.49 12.34 -35.92
N GLY A 174 -2.34 11.73 -35.62
CA GLY A 174 -2.07 11.12 -34.33
C GLY A 174 -1.85 9.61 -34.41
N VAL A 175 -2.44 8.88 -33.48
CA VAL A 175 -2.16 7.45 -33.26
C VAL A 175 -3.46 6.66 -33.14
N GLN A 176 -3.54 5.54 -33.87
CA GLN A 176 -4.71 4.65 -33.92
C GLN A 176 -4.31 3.20 -33.64
N PRO A 177 -5.15 2.38 -32.98
CA PRO A 177 -4.85 0.98 -32.74
C PRO A 177 -4.91 0.15 -34.03
N THR A 178 -4.03 -0.85 -34.15
CA THR A 178 -4.11 -1.86 -35.22
C THR A 178 -5.32 -2.78 -35.03
N ALA A 179 -5.66 -3.59 -36.05
CA ALA A 179 -6.77 -4.53 -35.96
C ALA A 179 -6.61 -5.53 -34.80
N SER A 180 -5.40 -6.06 -34.61
CA SER A 180 -5.08 -6.94 -33.47
C SER A 180 -5.18 -6.22 -32.13
N ALA A 181 -4.81 -4.94 -32.08
CA ALA A 181 -4.89 -4.16 -30.85
C ALA A 181 -6.33 -3.77 -30.47
N ARG A 182 -7.25 -3.67 -31.45
CA ARG A 182 -8.69 -3.45 -31.21
C ARG A 182 -9.35 -4.60 -30.43
N GLN A 183 -8.91 -5.84 -30.63
CA GLN A 183 -9.42 -6.99 -29.87
C GLN A 183 -9.00 -6.93 -28.39
N LEU A 184 -7.74 -6.56 -28.13
CA LEU A 184 -7.23 -6.34 -26.76
C LEU A 184 -8.02 -5.25 -26.03
N ILE A 185 -8.31 -4.13 -26.72
CA ILE A 185 -9.10 -3.02 -26.16
C ILE A 185 -10.48 -3.51 -25.70
N GLN A 186 -11.15 -4.34 -26.49
CA GLN A 186 -12.55 -4.73 -26.25
C GLN A 186 -12.79 -5.44 -24.91
N GLY A 187 -11.88 -6.26 -24.40
CA GLY A 187 -12.11 -6.90 -23.09
C GLY A 187 -11.21 -6.44 -21.97
N CYS A 188 -10.21 -5.59 -22.22
CA CYS A 188 -9.84 -4.63 -21.19
C CYS A 188 -11.05 -3.77 -20.80
N GLN A 189 -11.83 -3.30 -21.79
CA GLN A 189 -13.09 -2.61 -21.54
C GLN A 189 -14.15 -3.50 -20.87
N SER A 190 -14.18 -4.81 -21.15
CA SER A 190 -15.09 -5.74 -20.44
C SER A 190 -14.70 -5.93 -18.97
N ILE A 191 -13.40 -6.03 -18.66
CA ILE A 191 -12.91 -6.07 -17.27
C ILE A 191 -13.21 -4.76 -16.55
N ASP A 192 -12.99 -3.61 -17.20
CA ASP A 192 -13.29 -2.31 -16.63
C ASP A 192 -14.81 -2.09 -16.42
N ARG A 193 -15.65 -2.49 -17.38
CA ARG A 193 -17.11 -2.48 -17.22
C ARG A 193 -17.57 -3.34 -16.05
N MET A 194 -17.01 -4.55 -15.92
CA MET A 194 -17.29 -5.43 -14.79
C MET A 194 -16.84 -4.80 -13.46
N TYR A 195 -15.63 -4.23 -13.39
CA TYR A 195 -15.16 -3.52 -12.19
C TYR A 195 -16.11 -2.38 -11.81
N ARG A 196 -16.53 -1.56 -12.78
CA ARG A 196 -17.52 -0.49 -12.55
C ARG A 196 -18.89 -1.03 -12.16
N GLN A 197 -19.30 -2.20 -12.65
CA GLN A 197 -20.58 -2.82 -12.34
C GLN A 197 -20.59 -3.44 -10.94
N ILE A 198 -19.47 -4.07 -10.52
CA ILE A 198 -19.23 -4.49 -9.14
C ILE A 198 -19.32 -3.28 -8.21
N MET A 199 -18.66 -2.17 -8.56
CA MET A 199 -18.73 -0.93 -7.77
C MET A 199 -20.12 -0.27 -7.71
N LYS A 200 -21.06 -0.69 -8.57
CA LYS A 200 -22.44 -0.16 -8.63
C LYS A 200 -23.49 -1.10 -8.03
N ASP A 201 -23.11 -2.32 -7.64
CA ASP A 201 -24.03 -3.30 -7.08
C ASP A 201 -24.30 -3.00 -5.60
N GLU A 202 -25.57 -2.85 -5.21
CA GLU A 202 -25.98 -2.59 -3.82
C GLU A 202 -25.60 -3.74 -2.86
N ASN A 203 -25.44 -4.97 -3.37
CA ASN A 203 -24.89 -6.09 -2.59
C ASN A 203 -23.39 -5.94 -2.33
N VAL A 204 -22.66 -5.20 -3.17
CA VAL A 204 -21.29 -4.77 -2.87
C VAL A 204 -21.28 -3.72 -1.77
N SER A 205 -22.31 -2.88 -1.61
CA SER A 205 -22.44 -2.01 -0.42
C SER A 205 -22.60 -2.81 0.87
N TYR A 206 -23.29 -3.95 0.84
CA TYR A 206 -23.33 -4.90 1.97
C TYR A 206 -21.99 -5.62 2.19
N PHE A 207 -21.24 -5.92 1.13
CA PHE A 207 -19.88 -6.46 1.25
C PHE A 207 -18.84 -5.41 1.66
N LEU A 208 -19.00 -4.14 1.29
CA LEU A 208 -18.19 -3.00 1.77
C LEU A 208 -18.47 -2.71 3.25
N GLN A 209 -19.65 -3.06 3.76
CA GLN A 209 -19.93 -3.16 5.20
C GLN A 209 -19.18 -4.33 5.88
N ILE A 210 -18.67 -5.30 5.12
CA ILE A 210 -17.85 -6.44 5.58
C ILE A 210 -16.34 -6.24 5.29
N ARG A 211 -15.96 -5.46 4.27
CA ARG A 211 -14.56 -5.10 3.96
C ARG A 211 -14.05 -4.20 5.06
N ALA A 212 -13.10 -4.70 5.86
CA ALA A 212 -12.51 -3.90 6.92
C ALA A 212 -11.97 -2.56 6.38
N LEU A 213 -12.30 -1.46 7.05
CA LEU A 213 -11.66 -0.18 6.82
C LEU A 213 -10.19 -0.32 7.18
N HIS A 214 -9.29 -0.14 6.20
CA HIS A 214 -7.88 -0.38 6.37
C HIS A 214 -7.13 0.94 6.62
N LEU A 215 -6.76 1.15 7.88
CA LEU A 215 -5.93 2.26 8.32
C LEU A 215 -4.46 1.83 8.34
N ALA A 216 -3.61 2.51 7.57
CA ALA A 216 -2.17 2.43 7.78
C ALA A 216 -1.73 3.46 8.81
N ALA A 217 -0.75 3.13 9.64
CA ALA A 217 -0.17 4.05 10.61
C ALA A 217 1.36 3.94 10.61
N MET A 218 2.03 5.01 11.02
CA MET A 218 3.46 4.94 11.30
C MET A 218 3.75 3.91 12.40
N MET A 219 4.94 3.31 12.34
CA MET A 219 5.39 2.40 13.40
C MET A 219 5.53 3.15 14.74
N PRO A 220 4.86 2.70 15.80
CA PRO A 220 5.00 3.30 17.12
C PRO A 220 6.40 3.06 17.71
N SER A 221 6.83 3.98 18.57
CA SER A 221 8.13 3.94 19.26
C SER A 221 8.12 3.07 20.52
N SER A 222 6.99 3.00 21.21
CA SER A 222 6.84 2.21 22.44
C SER A 222 5.36 1.92 22.74
N PRO A 223 5.05 0.97 23.65
CA PRO A 223 3.69 0.74 24.13
C PRO A 223 3.01 1.99 24.71
N ASP A 224 3.81 2.85 25.35
CA ASP A 224 3.33 4.07 26.01
C ASP A 224 3.33 5.31 25.10
N SER A 225 3.69 5.16 23.83
CA SER A 225 3.74 6.30 22.91
C SER A 225 2.35 6.85 22.58
N SER A 226 2.23 8.17 22.37
CA SER A 226 0.96 8.84 22.03
C SER A 226 0.23 8.19 20.86
N LEU A 227 0.99 7.73 19.85
CA LEU A 227 0.49 7.03 18.68
C LEU A 227 -0.06 5.65 19.08
N THR A 228 0.67 4.83 19.84
CA THR A 228 0.16 3.53 20.32
C THR A 228 -1.13 3.71 21.11
N ILE A 229 -1.15 4.65 22.06
CA ILE A 229 -2.35 4.92 22.87
C ILE A 229 -3.49 5.37 21.94
N LEU A 230 -3.22 6.17 20.90
CA LEU A 230 -4.25 6.64 19.96
C LEU A 230 -4.85 5.45 19.18
N LEU A 231 -4.00 4.59 18.62
CA LEU A 231 -4.45 3.42 17.87
C LEU A 231 -5.23 2.44 18.77
N ALA A 232 -4.73 2.17 19.98
CA ALA A 232 -5.42 1.32 20.95
C ALA A 232 -6.79 1.89 21.34
N THR A 233 -6.86 3.20 21.62
CA THR A 233 -8.12 3.88 21.95
C THR A 233 -9.08 3.85 20.76
N LEU A 234 -8.57 4.05 19.54
CA LEU A 234 -9.36 4.00 18.32
C LEU A 234 -9.96 2.60 18.11
N VAL A 235 -9.18 1.53 18.30
CA VAL A 235 -9.67 0.14 18.20
C VAL A 235 -10.75 -0.13 19.25
N SER A 236 -10.54 0.27 20.50
CA SER A 236 -11.54 0.12 21.56
C SER A 236 -12.82 0.89 21.24
N TYR A 237 -12.70 2.17 20.85
CA TYR A 237 -13.81 3.02 20.47
C TYR A 237 -14.61 2.45 19.29
N TRP A 238 -13.92 1.98 18.25
CA TRP A 238 -14.53 1.37 17.07
C TRP A 238 -15.32 0.11 17.42
N ARG A 239 -14.77 -0.71 18.32
CA ARG A 239 -15.40 -1.95 18.80
C ARG A 239 -16.61 -1.68 19.69
N GLU A 240 -16.50 -0.75 20.62
CA GLU A 240 -17.61 -0.35 21.53
C GLU A 240 -18.81 0.19 20.75
N LYS A 241 -18.55 1.04 19.75
CA LYS A 241 -19.58 1.60 18.87
C LYS A 241 -20.11 0.60 17.84
N ARG A 242 -19.51 -0.59 17.75
CA ARG A 242 -19.83 -1.65 16.77
C ARG A 242 -19.90 -1.12 15.34
N PHE A 243 -18.97 -0.23 14.98
CA PHE A 243 -18.96 0.34 13.64
C PHE A 243 -18.70 -0.74 12.58
N SER A 244 -19.43 -0.64 11.47
CA SER A 244 -19.27 -1.46 10.27
C SER A 244 -18.90 -0.56 9.08
N PRO A 245 -17.84 -0.86 8.32
CA PRO A 245 -17.03 -2.08 8.41
C PRO A 245 -16.08 -2.15 9.64
N PRO A 246 -15.56 -3.36 9.96
CA PRO A 246 -14.56 -3.51 11.01
C PRO A 246 -13.28 -2.73 10.69
N LEU A 247 -12.51 -2.30 11.69
CA LEU A 247 -11.25 -1.58 11.49
C LEU A 247 -10.08 -2.56 11.42
N THR A 248 -9.25 -2.47 10.40
CA THR A 248 -7.93 -3.13 10.32
C THR A 248 -6.83 -2.09 10.35
N ILE A 249 -5.80 -2.32 11.14
CA ILE A 249 -4.66 -1.42 11.27
C ILE A 249 -3.38 -2.14 10.83
N SER A 250 -2.59 -1.50 9.97
CA SER A 250 -1.25 -1.95 9.61
C SER A 250 -0.23 -0.86 9.89
N THR A 251 0.96 -1.23 10.37
CA THR A 251 2.04 -0.29 10.65
C THR A 251 3.13 -0.38 9.59
N THR A 252 3.61 0.76 9.12
CA THR A 252 4.70 0.85 8.13
C THR A 252 5.34 2.23 8.16
N ALA A 253 6.37 2.47 7.34
CA ALA A 253 7.00 3.77 7.20
C ALA A 253 6.11 4.75 6.40
N ALA A 254 6.18 6.05 6.69
CA ALA A 254 5.34 7.06 6.05
C ALA A 254 5.35 7.04 4.50
N PRO A 255 6.49 6.84 3.80
CA PRO A 255 6.50 6.71 2.34
C PRO A 255 5.65 5.53 1.81
N ASN A 256 5.64 4.42 2.54
CA ASN A 256 4.86 3.24 2.18
C ASN A 256 3.37 3.45 2.42
N ILE A 257 3.00 4.29 3.40
CA ILE A 257 1.61 4.70 3.64
C ILE A 257 1.07 5.43 2.41
N ILE A 258 1.81 6.44 1.91
CA ILE A 258 1.39 7.19 0.71
C ILE A 258 1.32 6.28 -0.51
N THR A 259 2.33 5.44 -0.73
CA THR A 259 2.34 4.49 -1.84
C THR A 259 1.16 3.52 -1.77
N GLY A 260 0.86 2.99 -0.58
CA GLY A 260 -0.29 2.11 -0.36
C GLY A 260 -1.63 2.82 -0.58
N LEU A 261 -1.76 4.09 -0.20
CA LEU A 261 -2.95 4.89 -0.53
C LEU A 261 -3.07 5.12 -2.04
N ILE A 262 -1.95 5.37 -2.75
CA ILE A 262 -1.91 5.50 -4.22
C ILE A 262 -2.38 4.19 -4.88
N ASN A 263 -1.94 3.05 -4.38
CA ASN A 263 -2.29 1.73 -4.91
C ASN A 263 -3.66 1.21 -4.41
N ALA A 264 -4.32 1.94 -3.51
CA ALA A 264 -5.56 1.54 -2.83
C ALA A 264 -5.42 0.29 -1.95
N ASP A 265 -4.20 0.01 -1.47
CA ASP A 265 -3.92 -1.00 -0.44
C ASP A 265 -4.46 -0.56 0.92
N PHE A 266 -4.47 0.76 1.18
CA PHE A 266 -5.03 1.39 2.38
C PHE A 266 -6.16 2.35 2.03
N ASP A 267 -7.08 2.54 2.96
CA ASP A 267 -8.18 3.49 2.83
C ASP A 267 -7.81 4.87 3.42
N ALA A 268 -7.08 4.87 4.54
CA ALA A 268 -6.55 6.05 5.20
C ALA A 268 -5.14 5.78 5.78
N GLY A 269 -4.41 6.86 6.06
CA GLY A 269 -3.06 6.81 6.62
C GLY A 269 -2.86 7.78 7.78
N LEU A 270 -2.23 7.34 8.87
CA LEU A 270 -1.69 8.21 9.92
C LEU A 270 -0.19 8.38 9.72
N CYS A 271 0.24 9.57 9.29
CA CYS A 271 1.64 9.86 9.01
C CYS A 271 2.06 11.29 9.36
N ASP A 272 3.36 11.56 9.38
CA ASP A 272 4.00 12.83 9.76
C ASP A 272 4.49 13.66 8.56
N LEU A 273 4.10 13.27 7.34
CA LEU A 273 4.58 13.90 6.12
C LEU A 273 4.15 15.37 6.03
N VAL A 274 5.11 16.20 5.65
CA VAL A 274 4.95 17.65 5.50
C VAL A 274 4.32 17.99 4.15
N ASP A 275 4.76 17.33 3.08
CA ASP A 275 4.24 17.54 1.73
C ASP A 275 3.38 16.35 1.30
N LEU A 276 2.10 16.61 1.05
CA LEU A 276 1.16 15.64 0.50
C LEU A 276 0.91 15.94 -0.99
N PRO A 277 0.74 14.92 -1.84
CA PRO A 277 0.37 15.15 -3.24
C PRO A 277 -1.01 15.84 -3.33
N ALA A 278 -1.24 16.61 -4.41
CA ALA A 278 -2.46 17.42 -4.58
C ALA A 278 -3.78 16.64 -4.50
N ASP A 279 -3.76 15.36 -4.89
CA ASP A 279 -4.94 14.50 -4.87
C ASP A 279 -5.30 13.97 -3.47
N PHE A 280 -4.58 14.41 -2.41
CA PHE A 280 -4.79 13.98 -1.04
C PHE A 280 -5.35 15.09 -0.16
N GLN A 281 -6.19 14.68 0.78
CA GLN A 281 -6.68 15.52 1.88
C GLN A 281 -6.14 15.01 3.20
N SER A 282 -6.10 15.90 4.20
CA SER A 282 -5.68 15.52 5.54
C SER A 282 -6.31 16.38 6.63
N ILE A 283 -6.33 15.86 7.85
CA ILE A 283 -6.55 16.63 9.08
C ILE A 283 -5.39 16.44 10.03
N ASN A 284 -5.06 17.51 10.76
CA ASN A 284 -4.08 17.43 11.85
C ASN A 284 -4.69 16.64 13.01
N VAL A 285 -4.01 15.58 13.41
CA VAL A 285 -4.41 14.76 14.55
C VAL A 285 -3.69 15.28 15.78
N GLU A 286 -2.37 15.27 15.81
CA GLU A 286 -1.62 15.69 16.99
C GLU A 286 -0.39 16.49 16.55
N THR A 287 -0.08 17.58 17.25
CA THR A 287 1.17 18.34 17.04
C THR A 287 1.99 18.30 18.31
N GLN A 288 3.23 17.82 18.20
CA GLN A 288 4.13 17.59 19.33
C GLN A 288 5.42 18.36 19.14
N GLN A 289 5.96 18.90 20.24
CA GLN A 289 7.28 19.52 20.24
C GLN A 289 8.37 18.45 20.16
N LEU A 290 9.38 18.70 19.33
CA LEU A 290 10.56 17.85 19.24
C LEU A 290 11.50 18.11 20.42
N HIS A 291 12.15 17.04 20.86
CA HIS A 291 13.16 17.06 21.90
C HIS A 291 14.41 16.36 21.40
N LEU A 292 15.57 16.87 21.81
CA LEU A 292 16.80 16.11 21.77
C LEU A 292 16.79 15.16 22.95
N VAL A 293 16.68 13.87 22.65
CA VAL A 293 16.65 12.79 23.62
C VAL A 293 18.04 12.18 23.74
N LEU A 294 18.50 12.10 24.98
CA LEU A 294 19.83 11.71 25.40
C LEU A 294 19.72 10.59 26.45
N PRO A 295 20.81 9.84 26.69
CA PRO A 295 20.87 8.87 27.77
C PRO A 295 20.50 9.51 29.12
N ARG A 296 19.83 8.76 29.99
CA ARG A 296 19.29 9.29 31.27
C ARG A 296 20.35 9.96 32.15
N ASN A 297 21.57 9.43 32.14
CA ASN A 297 22.72 9.91 32.91
C ASN A 297 23.48 11.06 32.23
N SER A 298 23.01 11.56 31.08
CA SER A 298 23.62 12.69 30.39
C SER A 298 23.60 13.95 31.25
N GLN A 299 24.76 14.61 31.32
CA GLN A 299 24.97 15.87 32.03
C GLN A 299 24.65 17.10 31.16
N GLU A 300 24.26 16.89 29.90
CA GLU A 300 23.94 17.95 28.97
C GLU A 300 22.73 18.77 29.45
N SER A 301 22.78 20.08 29.23
CA SER A 301 21.83 21.04 29.81
C SER A 301 21.15 21.87 28.72
N PRO A 302 19.89 22.31 28.91
CA PRO A 302 19.23 23.23 27.99
C PRO A 302 19.97 24.57 27.81
N ALA A 303 20.87 24.92 28.72
CA ALA A 303 21.70 26.12 28.64
C ALA A 303 22.88 25.99 27.65
N MET A 304 23.25 24.76 27.27
CA MET A 304 24.33 24.52 26.30
C MET A 304 23.81 24.63 24.86
N SER A 305 24.68 25.04 23.94
CA SER A 305 24.32 25.12 22.52
C SER A 305 24.20 23.72 21.92
N PHE A 306 23.19 23.50 21.07
CA PHE A 306 22.99 22.21 20.40
C PHE A 306 24.19 21.74 19.56
N PRO A 307 24.91 22.62 18.81
CA PRO A 307 26.13 22.22 18.12
C PRO A 307 27.17 21.59 19.05
N LEU A 308 27.44 22.20 20.20
CA LEU A 308 28.43 21.68 21.16
C LEU A 308 28.03 20.32 21.74
N ILE A 309 26.73 20.13 22.03
CA ILE A 309 26.20 18.84 22.49
C ILE A 309 26.42 17.77 21.41
N MET A 310 26.15 18.11 20.15
CA MET A 310 26.15 17.18 19.02
C MET A 310 27.55 16.74 18.60
N GLU A 311 28.56 17.60 18.74
CA GLU A 311 29.97 17.23 18.52
C GLU A 311 30.44 16.06 19.39
N ARG A 312 29.73 15.77 20.48
CA ARG A 312 30.08 14.71 21.45
C ARG A 312 29.23 13.45 21.33
N HIS A 313 28.17 13.48 20.53
CA HIS A 313 27.18 12.41 20.49
C HIS A 313 26.96 11.91 19.05
N VAL A 314 26.86 10.59 18.91
CA VAL A 314 26.35 9.98 17.69
C VAL A 314 24.85 10.24 17.61
N LEU A 315 24.37 10.72 16.47
CA LEU A 315 22.95 11.00 16.23
C LEU A 315 22.31 9.82 15.51
N ALA A 316 21.31 9.19 16.14
CA ALA A 316 20.45 8.23 15.47
C ALA A 316 19.32 8.97 14.73
N VAL A 317 19.18 8.68 13.45
CA VAL A 317 18.22 9.35 12.56
C VAL A 317 17.21 8.35 11.98
N PRO A 318 15.95 8.76 11.76
CA PRO A 318 14.97 7.93 11.06
C PRO A 318 15.36 7.73 9.59
N GLY A 319 14.80 6.69 8.96
CA GLY A 319 14.97 6.44 7.54
C GLY A 319 14.48 7.59 6.64
N PHE A 320 15.09 7.67 5.46
CA PHE A 320 14.75 8.68 4.44
C PHE A 320 13.25 8.72 4.08
N GLY A 321 12.77 9.93 3.77
CA GLY A 321 11.39 10.17 3.34
C GLY A 321 10.35 10.22 4.46
N THR A 322 10.76 10.13 5.73
CA THR A 322 9.85 10.36 6.88
C THR A 322 9.82 11.84 7.27
N GLY A 323 8.72 12.29 7.90
CA GLY A 323 8.61 13.67 8.38
C GLY A 323 9.64 14.00 9.45
N LEU A 324 9.86 13.07 10.41
CA LEU A 324 10.85 13.22 11.46
C LEU A 324 12.30 13.30 10.91
N ARG A 325 12.63 12.52 9.87
CA ARG A 325 13.95 12.64 9.21
C ARG A 325 14.14 14.04 8.61
N ARG A 326 13.15 14.54 7.85
CA ARG A 326 13.21 15.89 7.28
C ARG A 326 13.36 16.97 8.35
N LEU A 327 12.61 16.86 9.46
CA LEU A 327 12.73 17.81 10.57
C LEU A 327 14.11 17.73 11.25
N THR A 328 14.72 16.55 11.30
CA THR A 328 16.08 16.36 11.81
C THR A 328 17.10 17.02 10.88
N ASP A 329 17.00 16.79 9.58
CA ASP A 329 17.89 17.40 8.58
C ASP A 329 17.77 18.94 8.63
N MET A 330 16.54 19.47 8.67
CA MET A 330 16.29 20.91 8.81
C MET A 330 16.83 21.50 10.11
N PHE A 331 16.73 20.77 11.22
CA PHE A 331 17.31 21.21 12.50
C PHE A 331 18.83 21.25 12.41
N MET A 332 19.45 20.24 11.81
CA MET A 332 20.90 20.21 11.64
C MET A 332 21.40 21.36 10.76
N GLU A 333 20.74 21.60 9.64
CA GLU A 333 21.09 22.66 8.69
C GLU A 333 20.91 24.06 9.30
N ASN A 334 19.76 24.34 9.89
CA ASN A 334 19.44 25.68 10.43
C ASN A 334 20.26 26.06 11.66
N GLU A 335 20.66 25.08 12.48
CA GLU A 335 21.46 25.33 13.68
C GLU A 335 22.97 25.14 13.43
N GLY A 336 23.39 24.79 12.21
CA GLY A 336 24.80 24.54 11.87
C GLY A 336 25.42 23.36 12.64
N ILE A 337 24.64 22.30 12.85
CA ILE A 337 25.03 21.14 13.66
C ILE A 337 25.74 20.10 12.80
N ILE A 338 26.88 19.62 13.31
CA ILE A 338 27.59 18.46 12.79
C ILE A 338 27.75 17.45 13.94
N PRO A 339 27.05 16.31 13.93
CA PRO A 339 27.15 15.34 15.01
C PRO A 339 28.47 14.56 14.95
N ALA A 340 28.89 13.98 16.07
CA ALA A 340 30.10 13.14 16.16
C ALA A 340 30.06 11.91 15.22
N GLY A 341 28.86 11.48 14.87
CA GLY A 341 28.58 10.40 13.92
C GLY A 341 27.09 10.26 13.69
N MET A 342 26.70 9.41 12.74
CA MET A 342 25.30 9.20 12.40
C MET A 342 24.97 7.71 12.23
N VAL A 343 23.81 7.29 12.75
CA VAL A 343 23.27 5.95 12.57
C VAL A 343 21.86 6.05 12.04
N GLU A 344 21.55 5.35 10.95
CA GLU A 344 20.21 5.36 10.36
C GLU A 344 19.42 4.09 10.72
N THR A 345 18.15 4.26 11.08
CA THR A 345 17.21 3.14 11.24
C THR A 345 15.78 3.55 10.92
N GLN A 346 14.99 2.61 10.38
CA GLN A 346 13.56 2.81 10.13
C GLN A 346 12.69 2.48 11.36
N SER A 347 13.28 1.93 12.43
CA SER A 347 12.57 1.56 13.65
C SER A 347 12.81 2.57 14.76
N LEU A 348 11.75 3.31 15.13
CA LEU A 348 11.81 4.28 16.23
C LEU A 348 12.02 3.59 17.59
N SER A 349 11.53 2.36 17.76
CA SER A 349 11.77 1.60 19.00
C SER A 349 13.23 1.17 19.14
N LEU A 350 13.90 0.81 18.04
CA LEU A 350 15.34 0.56 18.04
C LEU A 350 16.12 1.84 18.34
N LEU A 351 15.75 2.96 17.72
CA LEU A 351 16.37 4.25 17.99
C LEU A 351 16.25 4.63 19.48
N LEU A 352 15.04 4.51 20.06
CA LEU A 352 14.83 4.80 21.48
C LEU A 352 15.67 3.86 22.37
N ARG A 353 15.77 2.58 21.99
CA ARG A 353 16.60 1.62 22.72
C ARG A 353 18.08 2.00 22.70
N LEU A 354 18.62 2.40 21.54
CA LEU A 354 20.01 2.84 21.42
C LEU A 354 20.31 4.08 22.27
N VAL A 355 19.33 5.00 22.40
CA VAL A 355 19.44 6.16 23.30
C VAL A 355 19.47 5.72 24.76
N MET A 356 18.58 4.81 25.15
CA MET A 356 18.53 4.29 26.52
C MET A 356 19.81 3.54 26.91
N ASP A 357 20.43 2.83 25.96
CA ASP A 357 21.67 2.08 26.16
C ASP A 357 22.93 2.98 26.20
N GLY A 358 22.80 4.30 25.96
CA GLY A 358 23.93 5.22 26.01
C GLY A 358 24.70 5.37 24.69
N THR A 359 24.26 4.69 23.63
CA THR A 359 25.02 4.59 22.37
C THR A 359 24.88 5.84 21.50
N CYS A 360 23.72 6.50 21.53
CA CYS A 360 23.43 7.65 20.68
C CYS A 360 22.46 8.63 21.34
N CYS A 361 22.27 9.79 20.72
CA CYS A 361 21.14 10.69 20.95
C CYS A 361 20.19 10.66 19.75
N ALA A 362 19.00 11.22 19.88
CA ALA A 362 18.06 11.34 18.76
C ALA A 362 17.06 12.49 18.93
N LEU A 363 16.53 13.00 17.83
CA LEU A 363 15.38 13.89 17.86
C LEU A 363 14.08 13.09 17.85
N LEU A 364 13.30 13.24 18.92
CA LEU A 364 12.02 12.53 19.06
C LEU A 364 10.91 13.49 19.51
N PRO A 365 9.67 13.27 19.07
CA PRO A 365 8.53 14.02 19.59
C PRO A 365 8.23 13.61 21.03
N ALA A 366 7.74 14.55 21.84
CA ALA A 366 7.55 14.37 23.29
C ALA A 366 6.75 13.11 23.67
N GLY A 367 5.76 12.72 22.85
CA GLY A 367 4.94 11.54 23.11
C GLY A 367 5.55 10.21 22.66
N SER A 368 6.82 10.17 22.24
CA SER A 368 7.48 8.93 21.78
C SER A 368 8.35 8.24 22.83
N PHE A 369 8.54 8.82 24.00
CA PHE A 369 9.41 8.29 25.04
C PHE A 369 8.86 8.59 26.43
N ASN A 370 9.29 7.81 27.42
CA ASN A 370 8.99 8.09 28.82
C ASN A 370 10.07 9.01 29.41
N PRO A 371 9.74 10.24 29.88
CA PRO A 371 10.71 11.17 30.44
C PRO A 371 11.48 10.64 31.65
N ALA A 372 10.98 9.61 32.35
CA ALA A 372 11.69 8.98 33.46
C ALA A 372 12.86 8.08 33.01
N MET A 373 12.89 7.66 31.74
CA MET A 373 13.86 6.71 31.20
C MET A 373 15.00 7.36 30.42
N VAL A 374 14.90 8.65 30.09
CA VAL A 374 15.82 9.38 29.22
C VAL A 374 15.97 10.83 29.69
N ARG A 375 17.04 11.50 29.26
CA ARG A 375 17.17 12.96 29.40
C ARG A 375 16.61 13.59 28.13
N ALA A 376 15.73 14.59 28.24
CA ALA A 376 15.14 15.25 27.07
C ALA A 376 15.32 16.77 27.15
N LEU A 377 15.91 17.37 26.11
CA LEU A 377 16.10 18.80 25.97
C LEU A 377 15.12 19.33 24.90
N PRO A 378 14.24 20.29 25.22
CA PRO A 378 13.25 20.78 24.25
C PRO A 378 13.93 21.58 23.13
N LEU A 379 13.55 21.31 21.87
CA LEU A 379 13.99 22.13 20.74
C LEU A 379 13.19 23.45 20.66
N PRO A 380 13.69 24.46 19.93
CA PRO A 380 12.93 25.68 19.64
C PRO A 380 11.53 25.40 19.11
N LYS A 381 10.54 26.24 19.46
CA LYS A 381 9.12 26.04 19.16
C LYS A 381 8.78 25.87 17.67
N ARG A 382 9.67 26.23 16.74
CA ARG A 382 9.53 26.02 15.29
C ARG A 382 9.66 24.55 14.89
N TYR A 383 10.35 23.73 15.67
CA TYR A 383 10.53 22.31 15.40
C TYR A 383 9.41 21.50 16.07
N ARG A 384 8.31 21.32 15.32
CA ARG A 384 7.15 20.53 15.75
C ARG A 384 6.83 19.49 14.70
N MET A 385 6.46 18.30 15.17
CA MET A 385 5.98 17.24 14.31
C MET A 385 4.46 17.17 14.41
N THR A 386 3.79 17.15 13.27
CA THR A 386 2.33 17.01 13.20
C THR A 386 1.98 15.66 12.59
N THR A 387 1.39 14.79 13.38
CA THR A 387 0.74 13.57 12.90
C THR A 387 -0.58 13.96 12.23
N ARG A 388 -0.78 13.50 11.01
CA ARG A 388 -1.97 13.77 10.19
C ARG A 388 -2.67 12.48 9.84
N LEU A 389 -3.99 12.55 9.80
CA LEU A 389 -4.80 11.57 9.11
C LEU A 389 -4.92 12.01 7.65
N VAL A 390 -4.64 11.11 6.72
CA VAL A 390 -4.50 11.38 5.29
C VAL A 390 -5.35 10.38 4.49
N TRP A 391 -6.01 10.85 3.44
CA TRP A 391 -6.78 10.03 2.51
C TRP A 391 -6.78 10.64 1.10
N LYS A 392 -7.15 9.85 0.10
CA LYS A 392 -7.36 10.36 -1.27
C LYS A 392 -8.64 11.19 -1.33
N THR A 393 -8.58 12.32 -2.02
CA THR A 393 -9.72 13.23 -2.25
C THR A 393 -10.93 12.50 -2.82
N SER A 394 -10.73 11.54 -3.72
CA SER A 394 -11.80 10.71 -4.31
C SER A 394 -12.57 9.85 -3.29
N ARG A 395 -12.12 9.78 -2.03
CA ARG A 395 -12.75 9.01 -0.94
C ARG A 395 -13.19 9.89 0.23
N ALA A 396 -13.14 11.21 0.07
CA ALA A 396 -13.50 12.16 1.12
C ALA A 396 -14.92 11.92 1.67
N ASP A 397 -15.87 11.58 0.80
CA ASP A 397 -17.28 11.36 1.15
C ASP A 397 -17.59 9.92 1.56
N SER A 398 -16.58 9.07 1.78
CA SER A 398 -16.82 7.71 2.21
C SER A 398 -17.14 7.65 3.71
N VAL A 399 -18.21 6.94 4.06
CA VAL A 399 -18.70 6.77 5.44
C VAL A 399 -17.60 6.27 6.39
N GLY A 400 -16.69 5.41 5.91
CA GLY A 400 -15.58 4.92 6.71
C GLY A 400 -14.57 6.01 7.10
N ILE A 401 -14.24 6.90 6.15
CA ILE A 401 -13.30 8.01 6.38
C ILE A 401 -13.91 9.06 7.29
N GLU A 402 -15.18 9.42 7.06
CA GLU A 402 -15.91 10.35 7.92
C GLU A 402 -15.96 9.86 9.37
N ARG A 403 -16.35 8.60 9.59
CA ARG A 403 -16.34 7.99 10.93
C ARG A 403 -14.97 7.96 11.57
N LEU A 404 -13.92 7.73 10.79
CA LEU A 404 -12.55 7.69 11.30
C LEU A 404 -12.09 9.08 11.72
N LYS A 405 -12.41 10.12 10.94
CA LYS A 405 -12.20 11.53 11.33
C LYS A 405 -12.91 11.84 12.64
N ASP A 406 -14.21 11.55 12.72
CA ASP A 406 -15.03 11.86 13.90
C ASP A 406 -14.54 11.11 15.15
N SER A 407 -14.20 9.82 15.00
CA SER A 407 -13.66 9.00 16.08
C SER A 407 -12.35 9.59 16.61
N ILE A 408 -11.43 9.96 15.72
CA ILE A 408 -10.15 10.57 16.13
C ILE A 408 -10.38 11.92 16.81
N MET A 409 -11.26 12.76 16.28
CA MET A 409 -11.58 14.07 16.87
C MET A 409 -12.23 13.95 18.26
N ASP A 410 -13.13 12.99 18.46
CA ASP A 410 -13.72 12.73 19.77
C ASP A 410 -12.65 12.26 20.77
N ILE A 411 -11.83 11.28 20.38
CA ILE A 411 -10.72 10.77 21.21
C ILE A 411 -9.76 11.90 21.62
N GLN A 412 -9.40 12.77 20.68
CA GLN A 412 -8.59 13.96 20.92
C GLN A 412 -9.23 14.90 21.94
N SER A 413 -10.52 15.19 21.78
CA SER A 413 -11.27 16.09 22.67
C SER A 413 -11.40 15.56 24.10
N ARG A 414 -11.40 14.23 24.29
CA ARG A 414 -11.42 13.59 25.61
C ARG A 414 -10.07 13.64 26.28
N ARG A 415 -8.97 13.49 25.53
CA ARG A 415 -7.60 13.63 26.07
C ARG A 415 -7.33 15.03 26.59
N THR A 416 -7.74 16.06 25.85
CA THR A 416 -7.55 17.45 26.28
C THR A 416 -8.35 17.78 27.55
N ARG A 417 -9.57 17.23 27.69
CA ARG A 417 -10.37 17.35 28.93
C ARG A 417 -9.84 16.52 30.10
N GLY A 418 -9.30 15.33 29.86
CA GLY A 418 -8.70 14.50 30.91
C GLY A 418 -7.40 15.08 31.48
N ASN A 419 -6.62 15.79 30.65
CA ASN A 419 -5.41 16.49 31.10
C ASN A 419 -5.69 17.78 31.89
N SER A 420 -6.91 18.34 31.86
CA SER A 420 -7.27 19.48 32.72
C SER A 420 -7.67 19.07 34.14
N THR A 421 -7.86 17.77 34.39
CA THR A 421 -8.03 17.20 35.74
C THR A 421 -6.70 16.64 36.23
N THR A 422 -5.75 17.53 36.54
CA THR A 422 -4.56 17.15 37.31
C THR A 422 -4.98 16.66 38.69
N ILE A 423 -4.68 15.38 38.90
CA ILE A 423 -4.60 14.62 40.13
C ILE A 423 -4.08 15.50 41.29
N ARG A 424 -4.95 15.80 42.26
CA ARG A 424 -4.49 16.10 43.64
C ARG A 424 -3.95 14.78 44.21
N PRO A 425 -2.73 14.73 44.74
CA PRO A 425 -2.25 13.53 45.42
C PRO A 425 -3.13 13.29 46.67
N PRO A 426 -3.47 12.03 46.99
CA PRO A 426 -4.14 11.74 48.25
C PRO A 426 -3.20 12.13 49.39
N HIS A 427 -3.71 12.92 50.34
CA HIS A 427 -3.05 13.17 51.61
C HIS A 427 -2.71 11.83 52.26
N VAL A 428 -1.41 11.56 52.40
CA VAL A 428 -0.92 10.55 53.33
C VAL A 428 -1.13 11.15 54.72
N SER A 429 -2.14 10.67 55.45
CA SER A 429 -2.18 10.83 56.90
C SER A 429 -1.25 9.78 57.49
N ALA A 430 -0.23 10.25 58.21
CA ALA A 430 0.57 9.45 59.10
C ALA A 430 0.36 10.02 60.52
N ALA A 431 0.15 9.11 61.46
CA ALA A 431 -0.21 9.28 62.88
C ALA A 431 -1.67 9.68 63.16
#